data_AF-A0A2V5QBP2-F1
#
_entry.id   AF-A0A2V5QBP2-F1
#
_cell.length_a   1.000
_cell.length_b   1.000
_cell.length_c   1.000
_cell.angle_alpha   90.00
_cell.angle_beta   90.00
_cell.angle_gamma   90.00
#
_symmetry.space_group_name_H-M   'P 1'
#
loop_
_entity.id
_entity.type
_entity.pdbx_description
1 polymer ?
#
loop_
_entity_poly.entity_id
_entity_poly.type
_entity_poly.pdbx_seq_one_letter_code
_entity_poly.pdbx_strand_id
1 'polypeptide(L)' 'IRAILMDYRQEGERLWSRFNGGKQGALWYYRALVNAFSGKRIQPLVQEIDRALTKLELISNNGEQVHHTPARK' A
#
# COMPACT_ATOMS: atom_id res chain seq x y z
N ILE A 1 4.44 -4.00 -4.69
CA ILE A 1 3.37 -4.48 -3.79
C ILE A 1 3.49 -5.96 -3.44
N ARG A 2 3.55 -6.89 -4.41
CA ARG A 2 3.70 -8.33 -4.11
C ARG A 2 4.92 -8.66 -3.24
N ALA A 3 6.08 -8.06 -3.53
CA ALA A 3 7.28 -8.18 -2.69
C ALA A 3 7.02 -7.69 -1.25
N ILE A 4 6.52 -6.45 -1.10
CA ILE A 4 6.16 -5.85 0.20
C ILE A 4 5.19 -6.74 0.99
N LEU A 5 4.22 -7.38 0.33
CA LEU A 5 3.30 -8.33 0.97
C LEU A 5 4.01 -9.58 1.48
N MET A 6 4.99 -10.11 0.72
CA MET A 6 5.81 -11.24 1.14
C MET A 6 6.74 -10.84 2.29
N ASP A 7 7.43 -9.71 2.18
CA ASP A 7 8.31 -9.18 3.23
C ASP A 7 7.52 -8.90 4.50
N TYR A 8 6.30 -8.37 4.40
CA TYR A 8 5.44 -8.10 5.56
C TYR A 8 5.03 -9.39 6.26
N ARG A 9 4.85 -10.50 5.53
CA ARG A 9 4.57 -11.81 6.15
C ARG A 9 5.78 -12.38 6.90
N GLN A 10 7.00 -12.01 6.53
CA GLN A 10 8.24 -12.47 7.16
C GLN A 10 8.65 -11.56 8.33
N GLU A 11 8.53 -10.24 8.15
CA GLU A 11 9.09 -9.23 9.06
C GLU A 11 8.02 -8.47 9.88
N GLY A 12 6.75 -8.56 9.48
CA GLY A 12 5.64 -7.84 10.11
C GLY A 12 5.86 -6.34 10.13
N GLU A 13 5.55 -5.71 11.27
CA GLU A 13 5.64 -4.25 11.42
C GLU A 13 7.08 -3.70 11.29
N ARG A 14 8.12 -4.52 11.46
CA ARG A 14 9.52 -4.09 11.31
C ARG A 14 9.86 -3.67 9.87
N LEU A 15 9.13 -4.19 8.90
CA LEU A 15 9.26 -3.80 7.50
C LEU A 15 9.12 -2.28 7.33
N TRP A 16 8.20 -1.67 8.08
CA TRP A 16 7.87 -0.26 7.92
C TRP A 16 8.97 0.69 8.39
N SER A 17 9.90 0.23 9.23
CA SER A 17 11.08 1.00 9.64
C SER A 17 12.01 1.34 8.48
N ARG A 18 11.91 0.64 7.34
CA ARG A 18 12.67 0.93 6.12
C ARG A 18 12.09 2.08 5.29
N PHE A 19 10.86 2.51 5.59
CA PHE A 19 10.16 3.55 4.86
C PHE A 19 10.18 4.85 5.65
N ASN A 20 10.68 5.94 5.06
CA ASN A 20 10.69 7.26 5.71
C ASN A 20 9.29 7.75 6.14
N GLY A 21 8.24 7.36 5.41
CA GLY A 21 6.85 7.68 5.74
C GLY A 21 6.16 6.67 6.68
N GLY A 22 6.89 5.66 7.15
CA GLY A 22 6.34 4.52 7.87
C GLY A 22 5.25 3.79 7.09
N LYS A 23 4.48 2.97 7.80
CA LYS A 23 3.35 2.21 7.24
C LYS A 23 2.36 3.09 6.48
N GLN A 24 1.87 4.13 7.16
CA GLN A 24 0.80 4.99 6.64
C GLN A 24 1.25 5.75 5.39
N GLY A 25 2.45 6.33 5.39
CA GLY A 25 2.97 7.04 4.22
C GLY A 25 3.23 6.14 3.03
N ALA A 26 3.74 4.92 3.26
CA ALA A 26 3.94 3.94 2.20
C ALA A 26 2.60 3.48 1.59
N LEU A 27 1.63 3.10 2.42
CA LEU A 27 0.31 2.66 1.96
C LEU A 27 -0.42 3.77 1.19
N TRP A 28 -0.41 5.00 1.71
CA TRP A 28 -0.98 6.15 1.02
C TRP A 28 -0.34 6.38 -0.35
N TYR A 29 0.99 6.33 -0.45
CA TYR A 29 1.69 6.54 -1.72
C TYR A 29 1.25 5.54 -2.78
N TYR A 30 1.14 4.25 -2.41
CA TYR A 30 0.68 3.22 -3.33
C TYR A 30 -0.81 3.35 -3.67
N ARG A 31 -1.66 3.80 -2.73
CA ARG A 31 -3.07 4.08 -3.00
C ARG A 31 -3.25 5.23 -3.98
N ALA A 32 -2.47 6.31 -3.81
CA ALA A 32 -2.44 7.44 -4.73
C ALA A 32 -1.99 7.00 -6.13
N LEU A 33 -1.01 6.09 -6.22
CA LEU A 33 -0.56 5.51 -7.48
C LEU A 33 -1.70 4.73 -8.17
N VAL A 34 -2.37 3.81 -7.47
CA VAL A 34 -3.51 3.05 -8.00
C VAL A 34 -4.60 3.99 -8.51
N ASN A 35 -4.96 5.01 -7.73
CA ASN A 35 -5.95 6.00 -8.13
C ASN A 35 -5.53 6.79 -9.38
N ALA A 36 -4.26 7.22 -9.46
CA ALA A 36 -3.73 8.00 -10.59
C ALA A 36 -3.65 7.20 -11.91
N PHE A 37 -3.62 5.87 -11.83
CA PHE A 37 -3.60 4.98 -12.99
C PHE A 37 -4.95 4.29 -13.26
N SER A 38 -5.95 4.50 -12.41
CA SER A 38 -7.32 4.00 -12.64
C SER A 38 -7.90 4.58 -13.92
N GLY A 39 -8.64 3.75 -14.67
CA GLY A 39 -9.25 4.14 -15.95
C GLY A 39 -8.30 4.25 -17.16
N LYS A 40 -7.00 3.95 -16.99
CA LYS A 40 -6.02 3.94 -18.11
C LYS A 40 -5.94 2.57 -18.78
N ARG A 41 -5.31 2.50 -19.97
CA ARG A 41 -5.11 1.25 -20.76
C ARG A 41 -4.51 0.08 -19.95
N ILE A 42 -3.76 0.38 -18.90
CA ILE A 42 -3.13 -0.60 -18.00
C ILE A 42 -4.05 -1.09 -16.86
N GLN A 43 -5.37 -0.87 -16.96
CA GLN A 43 -6.34 -1.21 -15.92
C GLN A 43 -6.21 -2.63 -15.34
N PRO A 44 -5.97 -3.71 -16.11
CA PRO A 44 -5.82 -5.05 -15.54
C PRO A 44 -4.64 -5.16 -14.56
N LEU A 45 -3.51 -4.54 -14.89
CA LEU A 45 -2.33 -4.49 -14.02
C LEU A 45 -2.60 -3.63 -12.78
N VAL A 46 -3.28 -2.50 -12.96
CA VAL A 46 -3.64 -1.61 -11.84
C VAL A 46 -4.59 -2.33 -10.87
N GLN A 47 -5.53 -3.14 -11.36
CA GLN A 47 -6.41 -3.95 -10.51
C GLN A 47 -5.65 -5.05 -9.77
N GLU A 48 -4.66 -5.68 -10.40
CA GLU A 48 -3.79 -6.65 -9.72
C GLU A 48 -3.00 -5.98 -8.57
N ILE A 49 -2.51 -4.77 -8.79
CA ILE A 49 -1.82 -3.96 -7.77
C ILE A 49 -2.80 -3.58 -6.65
N ASP A 50 -4.01 -3.14 -6.99
CA ASP A 50 -5.06 -2.77 -6.03
C ASP A 50 -5.47 -3.94 -5.13
N ARG A 51 -5.68 -5.13 -5.69
CA ARG A 51 -5.99 -6.35 -4.91
C ARG A 51 -4.87 -6.71 -3.94
N ALA A 52 -3.62 -6.64 -4.40
CA ALA A 52 -2.47 -6.92 -3.56
C ALA A 52 -2.29 -5.86 -2.46
N LEU A 53 -2.56 -4.59 -2.76
CA LEU A 53 -2.50 -3.48 -1.81
C LEU A 53 -3.60 -3.61 -0.75
N THR A 54 -4.84 -3.86 -1.16
CA THR A 54 -5.98 -4.12 -0.26
C THR A 54 -5.67 -5.26 0.71
N LYS A 55 -5.05 -6.34 0.22
CA LYS A 55 -4.64 -7.45 1.07
C LYS A 55 -3.55 -7.06 2.06
N LEU A 56 -2.58 -6.23 1.64
CA LEU A 56 -1.54 -5.72 2.53
C LEU A 56 -2.14 -4.83 3.61
N GLU A 57 -3.02 -3.89 3.25
CA GLU A 57 -3.73 -3.00 4.18
C GLU A 57 -4.52 -3.80 5.23
N LEU A 58 -5.22 -4.84 4.79
CA LEU A 58 -6.01 -5.70 5.69
C LEU A 58 -5.13 -6.37 6.75
N ILE A 59 -3.98 -6.95 6.35
CA ILE A 59 -3.08 -7.65 7.28
C ILE A 59 -2.17 -6.71 8.06
N SER A 60 -2.00 -5.47 7.61
CA SER A 60 -1.11 -4.49 8.25
C SER A 60 -1.82 -3.51 9.17
N ASN A 61 -3.11 -3.22 8.95
CA ASN A 61 -3.87 -2.26 9.74
C ASN A 61 -4.93 -2.91 10.64
N ASN A 62 -4.92 -4.25 10.82
CA ASN A 62 -5.96 -4.95 11.57
C ASN A 62 -7.40 -4.64 11.08
N GLY A 63 -7.58 -4.23 9.81
CA GLY A 63 -8.89 -3.91 9.24
C GLY A 63 -9.20 -2.42 9.04
N GLU A 64 -8.32 -1.49 9.44
CA GLU A 64 -8.55 -0.05 9.16
C GLU A 64 -8.03 0.38 7.77
N GLN A 65 -8.90 1.00 6.98
CA GLN A 65 -8.58 1.53 5.65
C GLN A 65 -7.81 2.85 5.79
N VAL A 66 -6.65 2.99 5.14
CA VAL A 66 -5.86 4.22 5.20
C VAL A 66 -6.50 5.30 4.32
N HIS A 67 -7.34 6.13 4.93
CA HIS A 67 -7.93 7.31 4.27
C HIS A 67 -7.16 8.62 4.56
N HIS A 68 -5.95 8.56 5.09
CA HIS A 68 -5.22 9.76 5.51
C HIS A 68 -4.11 10.16 4.54
N THR A 69 -4.20 11.37 4.00
CA THR A 69 -3.13 12.04 3.27
C THR A 69 -2.00 12.37 4.24
N PRO A 70 -0.74 11.92 4.04
CA PRO A 70 0.36 12.36 4.87
C PRO A 70 0.52 13.86 4.65
N ALA A 71 0.32 14.64 5.71
CA ALA A 71 0.56 16.07 5.70
C ALA A 71 1.99 16.30 5.20
N ARG A 72 2.12 17.00 4.06
CA ARG A 72 3.40 17.53 3.61
C ARG A 72 3.95 18.39 4.75
N LYS A 73 5.03 17.96 5.39
CA LYS A 73 5.89 18.86 6.16
C LYS A 73 6.59 19.81 5.20
#